data_AF-A0A2E2VHN9-F1
#
_entry.id   AF-A0A2E2VHN9-F1
#
_cell.length_a   1.000
_cell.length_b   1.000
_cell.length_c   1.000
_cell.angle_alpha   90.00
_cell.angle_beta   90.00
_cell.angle_gamma   90.00
#
_symmetry.space_group_name_H-M   'P 1'
#
loop_
_entity.id
_entity.type
_entity.pdbx_description
1 polymer ?
#
loop_
_entity_poly.entity_id
_entity_poly.type
_entity_poly.pdbx_seq_one_letter_code
_entity_poly.pdbx_strand_id
1 'polypeptide(L)'
;MVQVREQVRVCRVCGHLNPSNDSTRCINCWSFLTGTDLVPRDQAPQRSRLPKLHVWRRRYLYSVLVATLALIIWPIANRLDPVPLLFAPPGASSIAEPSTGSNAWPQSRNGSRNTGYTSAEAPLPDKVRWTYTSPEPLINSPSVVDGRVYLAMEDDRTIALDVQSGNVLWEYDSGWPSSSTPAVTGDTVISAVRPGIVVALDRFTGKLKWENITGSPILSSPVIADGTVYIGSADSSVHALDVATGKTRWVFPTGSWVVEGPAYADGTLTVASLDSELYIIGDRTARRQLIYDTGRGRHISGGPAVQGDKVYVGTEDGSIWALDRKARTYPFERGLLFWKVNFYIWGIIDAPIQKGTIWTNRVVSGMTKGIAVAPDAAYAGGRTGKVSAVDLESGDEIWVTNLDSEVTSSPTVAGKTVMVGTMDGRVVGLDRVSGEIAWEFQTGGKVTASPVVAENTLFITSTDGNLYAIQGP
;
A
#
# COMPACT_ATOMS: atom_id res chain seq x y z
N MET A 1 -6.58 50.87 -75.60
CA MET A 1 -6.21 50.50 -74.22
C MET A 1 -5.74 49.06 -74.22
N VAL A 2 -4.46 48.81 -73.98
CA VAL A 2 -3.88 47.45 -73.94
C VAL A 2 -4.23 46.83 -72.59
N GLN A 3 -5.08 45.80 -72.56
CA GLN A 3 -5.33 45.04 -71.33
C GLN A 3 -4.04 44.31 -70.92
N VAL A 4 -3.42 44.74 -69.81
CA VAL A 4 -2.33 44.00 -69.18
C VAL A 4 -2.91 42.70 -68.64
N ARG A 5 -2.53 41.56 -69.24
CA ARG A 5 -2.98 40.24 -68.78
C ARG A 5 -2.32 39.93 -67.44
N GLU A 6 -3.14 39.85 -66.39
CA GLU A 6 -2.70 39.48 -65.04
C GLU A 6 -2.09 38.07 -65.07
N GLN A 7 -0.86 37.95 -64.59
CA GLN A 7 -0.13 36.67 -64.50
C GLN A 7 -0.24 36.10 -63.08
N VAL A 8 -0.33 34.78 -62.96
CA VAL A 8 -0.44 34.07 -61.68
C VAL A 8 0.47 32.84 -61.68
N ARG A 9 0.90 32.39 -60.49
CA ARG A 9 1.60 31.11 -60.32
C ARG A 9 0.62 30.02 -59.92
N VAL A 10 0.58 28.92 -60.66
CA VAL A 10 -0.25 27.75 -60.31
C VAL A 10 0.56 26.83 -59.40
N CYS A 11 0.10 26.63 -58.17
CA CYS A 11 0.75 25.71 -57.25
C CYS A 11 0.67 24.28 -57.80
N ARG A 12 1.83 23.64 -58.06
CA ARG A 12 1.90 22.25 -58.56
C ARG A 12 1.34 21.22 -57.58
N VAL A 13 1.25 21.57 -56.29
CA VAL A 13 0.77 20.67 -55.23
C VAL A 13 -0.75 20.72 -55.09
N CYS A 14 -1.35 21.90 -54.93
CA CYS A 14 -2.78 22.03 -54.66
C CYS A 14 -3.62 22.65 -55.79
N GLY A 15 -2.97 23.09 -56.88
CA GLY A 15 -3.62 23.77 -58.00
C GLY A 15 -4.11 25.19 -57.71
N HIS A 16 -3.84 25.75 -56.53
CA HIS A 16 -4.27 27.10 -56.17
C HIS A 16 -3.50 28.16 -56.97
N LEU A 17 -4.21 29.24 -57.34
CA LEU A 17 -3.65 30.37 -58.09
C LEU A 17 -3.09 31.37 -57.09
N ASN A 18 -1.77 31.56 -57.12
CA ASN A 18 -1.09 32.53 -56.27
C ASN A 18 -0.79 33.79 -57.09
N PRO A 19 -0.81 34.98 -56.46
CA PRO A 19 -0.42 36.22 -57.13
C PRO A 19 1.02 36.11 -57.67
N SER A 20 1.36 36.92 -58.69
CA SER A 20 2.68 36.93 -59.33
C SER A 20 3.81 37.49 -58.47
N ASN A 21 3.52 37.93 -57.24
CA ASN A 21 4.51 38.45 -56.31
C ASN A 21 5.59 37.40 -55.96
N ASP A 22 6.71 37.84 -55.39
CA ASP A 22 7.83 36.97 -54.97
C ASP A 22 7.52 36.09 -53.75
N SER A 23 6.25 35.73 -53.55
CA SER A 23 5.87 34.74 -52.55
C SER A 23 6.55 33.41 -52.87
N THR A 24 7.47 33.00 -51.98
CA THR A 24 8.19 31.74 -52.12
C THR A 24 7.33 30.53 -51.77
N ARG A 25 6.14 30.73 -51.20
CA ARG A 25 5.21 29.69 -50.75
C ARG A 25 3.77 29.95 -51.20
N CYS A 26 3.04 28.87 -51.45
CA CYS A 26 1.62 28.92 -51.80
C CYS A 26 0.75 29.30 -50.61
N ILE A 27 -0.16 30.27 -50.79
CA ILE A 27 -1.04 30.78 -49.73
C ILE A 27 -2.00 29.72 -49.16
N ASN A 28 -2.36 28.71 -49.96
CA ASN A 28 -3.36 27.70 -49.56
C ASN A 28 -2.75 26.45 -48.90
N CYS A 29 -1.58 25.98 -49.36
CA CYS A 29 -0.97 24.73 -48.87
C CYS A 29 0.46 24.88 -48.35
N TRP A 30 1.01 26.09 -48.35
CA TRP A 30 2.36 26.42 -47.87
C TRP A 30 3.52 25.70 -48.57
N SER A 31 3.27 24.99 -49.67
CA SER A 31 4.33 24.38 -50.49
C SER A 31 5.16 25.47 -51.17
N PHE A 32 6.46 25.23 -51.34
CA PHE A 32 7.31 26.13 -52.10
C PHE A 32 6.84 26.29 -53.55
N LEU A 33 6.87 27.54 -54.05
CA LEU A 33 6.55 27.91 -55.44
C LEU A 33 7.82 28.02 -56.30
N THR A 34 8.94 27.47 -55.83
CA THR A 34 10.21 27.44 -56.56
C THR A 34 10.06 26.59 -57.83
N GLY A 35 10.41 27.17 -58.98
CA GLY A 35 10.29 26.52 -60.29
C GLY A 35 8.87 26.45 -60.88
N THR A 36 7.90 27.24 -60.37
CA THR A 36 6.59 27.38 -61.02
C THR A 36 6.57 28.59 -61.96
N ASP A 37 6.26 28.36 -63.24
CA ASP A 37 6.17 29.43 -64.24
C ASP A 37 4.99 30.36 -63.98
N LEU A 38 5.16 31.63 -64.35
CA LEU A 38 4.07 32.60 -64.44
C LEU A 38 3.20 32.26 -65.65
N VAL A 39 1.91 32.10 -65.43
CA VAL A 39 0.94 31.76 -66.47
C VAL A 39 -0.14 32.84 -66.53
N PRO A 40 -0.59 33.24 -67.72
CA PRO A 40 -1.77 34.10 -67.87
C PRO A 40 -2.98 33.53 -67.12
N ARG A 41 -3.72 34.38 -66.38
CA ARG A 41 -4.83 33.97 -65.49
C ARG A 41 -5.95 33.22 -66.23
N ASP A 42 -6.14 33.46 -67.52
CA ASP A 42 -7.09 32.78 -68.41
C ASP A 42 -6.71 31.32 -68.72
N GLN A 43 -5.42 31.01 -68.75
CA GLN A 43 -4.89 29.65 -68.99
C GLN A 43 -4.66 28.85 -67.70
N ALA A 44 -4.64 29.53 -66.56
CA ALA A 44 -4.40 28.94 -65.25
C ALA A 44 -5.41 27.83 -64.84
N PRO A 45 -6.72 27.89 -65.18
CA PRO A 45 -7.69 26.84 -64.84
C PRO A 45 -7.35 25.48 -65.46
N GLN A 46 -6.82 25.45 -66.69
CA GLN A 46 -6.44 24.21 -67.37
C GLN A 46 -5.25 23.53 -66.70
N ARG A 47 -4.25 24.30 -66.23
CA ARG A 47 -3.10 23.78 -65.48
C ARG A 47 -3.43 23.38 -64.03
N SER A 48 -4.48 23.96 -63.44
CA SER A 48 -4.90 23.68 -62.04
C SER A 48 -5.59 22.33 -61.82
N ARG A 49 -5.89 21.59 -62.90
CA ARG A 49 -6.68 20.32 -62.85
C ARG A 49 -5.87 19.07 -62.47
N LEU A 50 -4.55 19.16 -62.33
CA LEU A 50 -3.69 18.09 -61.81
C LEU A 50 -3.96 17.86 -60.29
N PRO A 51 -3.87 16.62 -59.79
CA PRO A 51 -4.94 16.00 -59.01
C PRO A 51 -5.07 16.57 -57.58
N LYS A 52 -6.08 17.43 -57.38
CA LYS A 52 -6.57 17.87 -56.06
C LYS A 52 -6.86 16.70 -55.09
N LEU A 53 -7.13 15.52 -55.62
CA LEU A 53 -7.32 14.26 -54.88
C LEU A 53 -6.09 13.86 -54.04
N HIS A 54 -4.87 14.19 -54.47
CA HIS A 54 -3.66 13.68 -53.82
C HIS A 54 -3.32 14.43 -52.52
N VAL A 55 -3.56 15.75 -52.45
CA VAL A 55 -3.35 16.56 -51.23
C VAL A 55 -4.39 16.23 -50.16
N TRP A 56 -5.65 16.06 -50.57
CA TRP A 56 -6.72 15.66 -49.65
C TRP A 56 -6.48 14.26 -49.08
N ARG A 57 -6.10 13.28 -49.91
CA ARG A 57 -5.68 11.94 -49.43
C ARG A 57 -4.51 12.01 -48.47
N ARG A 58 -3.50 12.83 -48.76
CA ARG A 58 -2.29 12.93 -47.93
C ARG A 58 -2.57 13.61 -46.58
N ARG A 59 -3.36 14.69 -46.58
CA ARG A 59 -3.83 15.34 -45.33
C ARG A 59 -4.70 14.39 -44.51
N TYR A 60 -5.64 13.69 -45.15
CA TYR A 60 -6.46 12.69 -44.48
C TYR A 60 -5.62 11.55 -43.89
N LEU A 61 -4.66 11.00 -44.63
CA LEU A 61 -3.75 9.96 -44.14
C LEU A 61 -2.88 10.44 -42.97
N TYR A 62 -2.34 11.67 -43.03
CA TYR A 62 -1.60 12.23 -41.90
C TYR A 62 -2.49 12.49 -40.69
N SER A 63 -3.70 13.01 -40.87
CA SER A 63 -4.67 13.21 -39.79
C SER A 63 -5.09 11.89 -39.16
N VAL A 64 -5.34 10.85 -39.97
CA VAL A 64 -5.65 9.50 -39.49
C VAL A 64 -4.45 8.90 -38.75
N LEU A 65 -3.22 9.04 -39.26
CA LEU A 65 -2.00 8.58 -38.60
C LEU A 65 -1.78 9.29 -37.26
N VAL A 66 -1.92 10.61 -37.21
CA VAL A 66 -1.78 11.38 -35.97
C VAL A 66 -2.90 11.03 -34.99
N ALA A 67 -4.13 10.84 -35.46
CA ALA A 67 -5.25 10.40 -34.61
C ALA A 67 -5.05 8.97 -34.09
N THR A 68 -4.54 8.04 -34.91
CA THR A 68 -4.23 6.67 -34.46
C THR A 68 -3.05 6.66 -33.51
N LEU A 69 -1.98 7.39 -33.80
CA LEU A 69 -0.86 7.56 -32.86
C LEU A 69 -1.33 8.20 -31.56
N ALA A 70 -2.19 9.22 -31.60
CA ALA A 70 -2.77 9.81 -30.40
C ALA A 70 -3.66 8.80 -29.66
N LEU A 71 -4.49 8.01 -30.34
CA LEU A 71 -5.33 6.97 -29.75
C LEU A 71 -4.53 5.77 -29.22
N ILE A 72 -3.29 5.56 -29.66
CA ILE A 72 -2.38 4.53 -29.16
C ILE A 72 -1.54 5.09 -28.01
N ILE A 73 -0.95 6.28 -28.19
CA ILE A 73 -0.08 6.95 -27.22
C ILE A 73 -0.88 7.45 -26.02
N TRP A 74 -2.11 7.93 -26.19
CA TRP A 74 -2.93 8.47 -25.09
C TRP A 74 -3.29 7.40 -24.04
N PRO A 75 -3.80 6.21 -24.41
CA PRO A 75 -3.97 5.12 -23.45
C PRO A 75 -2.65 4.64 -22.88
N ILE A 76 -1.58 4.60 -23.68
CA ILE A 76 -0.26 4.19 -23.22
C ILE A 76 0.27 5.18 -22.18
N ALA A 77 0.18 6.49 -22.41
CA ALA A 77 0.58 7.54 -21.49
C ALA A 77 -0.31 7.55 -20.23
N ASN A 78 -1.63 7.48 -20.37
CA ASN A 78 -2.53 7.42 -19.23
C ASN A 78 -2.39 6.14 -18.40
N ARG A 79 -1.90 5.04 -18.98
CA ARG A 79 -1.70 3.76 -18.26
C ARG A 79 -0.27 3.51 -17.80
N LEU A 80 0.73 4.12 -18.44
CA LEU A 80 2.13 4.08 -18.01
C LEU A 80 2.42 5.08 -16.89
N ASP A 81 1.53 6.05 -16.68
CA ASP A 81 1.66 7.13 -15.72
C ASP A 81 3.09 7.74 -15.76
N PRO A 82 3.48 8.42 -16.85
CA PRO A 82 4.81 8.99 -16.99
C PRO A 82 5.04 10.19 -16.04
N VAL A 83 4.00 10.70 -15.36
CA VAL A 83 4.08 11.88 -14.50
C VAL A 83 5.11 11.71 -13.38
N PRO A 84 5.14 10.61 -12.61
CA PRO A 84 6.18 10.38 -11.61
C PRO A 84 7.59 10.07 -12.15
N LEU A 85 7.82 10.11 -13.48
CA LEU A 85 9.18 10.01 -14.09
C LEU A 85 9.76 11.41 -14.31
N LEU A 86 8.90 12.41 -14.42
CA LEU A 86 9.26 13.80 -14.70
C LEU A 86 9.29 14.64 -13.41
N PHE A 87 8.47 14.32 -12.42
CA PHE A 87 8.43 14.99 -11.12
C PHE A 87 8.38 13.94 -10.01
N ALA A 88 9.54 13.62 -9.44
CA ALA A 88 9.58 12.81 -8.22
C ALA A 88 8.88 13.59 -7.09
N PRO A 89 8.01 12.96 -6.28
CA PRO A 89 7.44 13.64 -5.13
C PRO A 89 8.54 14.15 -4.19
N PRO A 90 8.27 15.23 -3.44
CA PRO A 90 9.26 15.83 -2.55
C PRO A 90 9.87 14.78 -1.60
N GLY A 91 11.20 14.86 -1.45
CA GLY A 91 11.97 14.08 -0.49
C GLY A 91 11.52 14.37 0.95
N ALA A 92 11.89 13.51 1.89
CA ALA A 92 11.72 13.84 3.31
C ALA A 92 12.59 15.06 3.63
N SER A 93 12.04 16.02 4.36
CA SER A 93 12.70 17.27 4.75
C SER A 93 13.82 17.01 5.78
N SER A 94 13.75 15.89 6.49
CA SER A 94 14.80 15.36 7.34
C SER A 94 14.96 13.85 7.13
N ILE A 95 16.18 13.36 7.33
CA ILE A 95 16.41 11.95 7.58
C ILE A 95 15.97 11.75 9.02
N ALA A 96 14.72 11.35 9.25
CA ALA A 96 14.38 10.81 10.56
C ALA A 96 15.29 9.61 10.83
N GLU A 97 15.56 9.33 12.10
CA GLU A 97 16.35 8.14 12.44
C GLU A 97 15.73 6.90 11.77
N PRO A 98 16.57 5.94 11.32
CA PRO A 98 16.09 4.77 10.60
C PRO A 98 14.97 4.10 11.40
N SER A 99 13.94 3.61 10.71
CA SER A 99 12.86 2.81 11.31
C SER A 99 13.33 1.54 12.02
N THR A 100 14.63 1.22 11.90
CA THR A 100 15.35 0.11 12.52
C THR A 100 16.24 0.54 13.69
N GLY A 101 16.17 1.80 14.14
CA GLY A 101 16.92 2.27 15.30
C GLY A 101 16.44 1.58 16.59
N SER A 102 17.32 1.46 17.59
CA SER A 102 16.96 0.90 18.92
C SER A 102 15.83 1.66 19.60
N ASN A 103 15.62 2.92 19.20
CA ASN A 103 14.68 3.87 19.80
C ASN A 103 13.44 4.08 18.92
N ALA A 104 13.09 3.09 18.07
CA ALA A 104 11.95 3.16 17.17
C ALA A 104 11.01 1.97 17.34
N TRP A 105 9.71 2.26 17.25
CA TRP A 105 8.63 1.29 17.10
C TRP A 105 7.79 1.69 15.90
N PRO A 106 8.26 1.41 14.67
CA PRO A 106 7.77 2.07 13.47
C PRO A 106 6.34 1.70 13.08
N GLN A 107 5.77 0.62 13.61
CA GLN A 107 4.44 0.11 13.25
C GLN A 107 3.90 -0.85 14.33
N SER A 108 2.60 -1.12 14.30
CA SER A 108 1.97 -2.23 15.05
C SER A 108 2.73 -3.55 14.91
N ARG A 109 2.82 -4.31 16.02
CA ARG A 109 3.60 -5.55 16.16
C ARG A 109 5.12 -5.42 15.92
N ASN A 110 5.63 -4.19 15.93
CA ASN A 110 7.02 -3.80 15.70
C ASN A 110 7.55 -4.10 14.28
N GLY A 111 8.47 -3.24 13.84
CA GLY A 111 9.18 -3.37 12.58
C GLY A 111 8.37 -2.90 11.37
N SER A 112 9.03 -2.18 10.46
CA SER A 112 8.38 -1.63 9.26
C SER A 112 7.89 -2.71 8.29
N ARG A 113 8.36 -3.95 8.43
CA ARG A 113 8.02 -5.08 7.57
C ARG A 113 6.75 -5.84 8.02
N ASN A 114 6.17 -5.45 9.15
CA ASN A 114 4.93 -6.02 9.70
C ASN A 114 4.93 -7.57 9.79
N THR A 115 6.09 -8.15 10.11
CA THR A 115 6.24 -9.61 10.21
C THR A 115 5.65 -10.18 11.50
N GLY A 116 5.46 -9.36 12.53
CA GLY A 116 5.02 -9.82 13.84
C GLY A 116 6.01 -10.77 14.52
N TYR A 117 7.28 -10.75 14.11
CA TYR A 117 8.35 -11.59 14.64
C TYR A 117 9.37 -10.76 15.43
N THR A 118 9.75 -11.25 16.60
CA THR A 118 10.91 -10.79 17.37
C THR A 118 11.77 -11.98 17.79
N SER A 119 13.09 -11.78 17.84
CA SER A 119 14.02 -12.80 18.34
C SER A 119 14.07 -12.86 19.87
N ALA A 120 13.45 -11.89 20.57
CA ALA A 120 13.32 -11.93 22.02
C ALA A 120 12.43 -13.10 22.44
N GLU A 121 12.81 -13.81 23.51
CA GLU A 121 12.00 -14.89 24.05
C GLU A 121 10.73 -14.34 24.72
N ALA A 122 9.61 -15.02 24.54
CA ALA A 122 8.38 -14.70 25.25
C ALA A 122 8.54 -15.04 26.74
N PRO A 123 8.25 -14.11 27.67
CA PRO A 123 8.20 -14.45 29.07
C PRO A 123 7.03 -15.40 29.37
N LEU A 124 7.23 -16.33 30.31
CA LEU A 124 6.14 -17.16 30.82
C LEU A 124 5.17 -16.31 31.64
N PRO A 125 3.85 -16.48 31.45
CA PRO A 125 2.86 -15.63 32.10
C PRO A 125 2.52 -16.05 33.54
N ASP A 126 3.54 -16.19 34.38
CA ASP A 126 3.39 -16.65 35.77
C ASP A 126 2.84 -15.54 36.68
N LYS A 127 3.22 -14.29 36.41
CA LYS A 127 2.85 -13.14 37.25
C LYS A 127 2.63 -11.87 36.42
N VAL A 128 1.45 -11.28 36.59
CA VAL A 128 1.18 -9.91 36.15
C VAL A 128 1.97 -8.96 37.04
N ARG A 129 2.85 -8.16 36.45
CA ARG A 129 3.65 -7.15 37.15
C ARG A 129 2.79 -5.95 37.54
N TRP A 130 2.05 -5.43 36.58
CA TRP A 130 1.11 -4.33 36.76
C TRP A 130 -0.01 -4.42 35.71
N THR A 131 -1.13 -3.77 36.02
CA THR A 131 -2.27 -3.63 35.12
C THR A 131 -2.63 -2.16 35.04
N TYR A 132 -2.82 -1.66 33.82
CA TYR A 132 -3.46 -0.37 33.56
C TYR A 132 -4.91 -0.61 33.17
N THR A 133 -5.84 0.15 33.75
CA THR A 133 -7.29 0.00 33.51
C THR A 133 -7.85 1.27 32.89
N SER A 134 -8.47 1.11 31.72
CA SER A 134 -9.24 2.11 30.99
C SER A 134 -10.74 1.89 31.21
N PRO A 135 -11.57 2.95 31.18
CA PRO A 135 -13.02 2.82 31.22
C PRO A 135 -13.59 2.16 29.95
N GLU A 136 -12.92 2.33 28.80
CA GLU A 136 -13.32 1.76 27.51
C GLU A 136 -12.48 0.52 27.15
N PRO A 137 -13.02 -0.42 26.35
CA PRO A 137 -12.30 -1.60 25.88
C PRO A 137 -10.98 -1.28 25.18
N LEU A 138 -9.90 -2.00 25.51
CA LEU A 138 -8.62 -1.86 24.82
C LEU A 138 -8.53 -2.87 23.67
N ILE A 139 -8.67 -2.37 22.45
CA ILE A 139 -8.68 -3.19 21.22
C ILE A 139 -7.42 -3.00 20.35
N ASN A 140 -6.55 -2.05 20.71
CA ASN A 140 -5.35 -1.71 19.95
C ASN A 140 -4.12 -2.28 20.64
N SER A 141 -3.16 -2.77 19.84
CA SER A 141 -1.89 -3.24 20.38
C SER A 141 -1.03 -2.06 20.88
N PRO A 142 -0.25 -2.23 21.96
CA PRO A 142 0.66 -1.19 22.43
C PRO A 142 1.92 -1.08 21.57
N SER A 143 2.54 0.09 21.61
CA SER A 143 3.89 0.32 21.10
C SER A 143 4.84 0.54 22.25
N VAL A 144 5.97 -0.18 22.28
CA VAL A 144 6.83 -0.23 23.48
C VAL A 144 8.28 0.04 23.10
N VAL A 145 8.85 1.15 23.58
CA VAL A 145 10.23 1.53 23.26
C VAL A 145 10.80 2.51 24.29
N ASP A 146 12.09 2.36 24.59
CA ASP A 146 12.89 3.05 25.62
C ASP A 146 12.14 3.27 26.94
N GLY A 147 11.65 2.18 27.53
CA GLY A 147 11.05 2.22 28.84
C GLY A 147 9.64 2.80 28.89
N ARG A 148 8.99 2.98 27.73
CA ARG A 148 7.65 3.57 27.63
C ARG A 148 6.71 2.71 26.81
N VAL A 149 5.46 2.64 27.26
CA VAL A 149 4.35 1.99 26.55
C VAL A 149 3.40 3.07 26.04
N TYR A 150 3.11 3.08 24.75
CA TYR A 150 2.19 4.00 24.11
C TYR A 150 0.92 3.27 23.71
N LEU A 151 -0.21 3.85 24.06
CA LEU A 151 -1.53 3.35 23.72
C LEU A 151 -2.38 4.47 23.14
N ALA A 152 -3.07 4.19 22.04
CA ALA A 152 -4.19 5.01 21.59
C ALA A 152 -5.47 4.24 21.84
N MET A 153 -6.46 4.92 22.41
CA MET A 153 -7.63 4.31 23.01
C MET A 153 -8.92 4.80 22.34
N GLU A 154 -9.99 4.07 22.61
CA GLU A 154 -11.34 4.39 22.12
C GLU A 154 -12.01 5.51 22.94
N ASP A 155 -11.41 5.94 24.05
CA ASP A 155 -11.84 7.05 24.91
C ASP A 155 -11.20 8.40 24.53
N ASP A 156 -10.81 8.54 23.26
CA ASP A 156 -10.18 9.74 22.65
C ASP A 156 -8.73 10.04 23.06
N ARG A 157 -8.20 9.30 24.05
CA ARG A 157 -6.86 9.55 24.59
C ARG A 157 -5.77 8.74 23.88
N THR A 158 -4.63 9.38 23.69
CA THR A 158 -3.33 8.73 23.50
C THR A 158 -2.51 8.94 24.77
N ILE A 159 -1.97 7.85 25.34
CA ILE A 159 -1.23 7.90 26.60
C ILE A 159 0.17 7.31 26.44
N ALA A 160 1.08 7.74 27.30
CA ALA A 160 2.33 7.05 27.55
C ALA A 160 2.40 6.59 29.00
N LEU A 161 2.78 5.33 29.20
CA LEU A 161 3.01 4.72 30.49
C LEU A 161 4.49 4.40 30.67
N ASP A 162 4.96 4.39 31.92
CA ASP A 162 6.25 3.82 32.28
C ASP A 162 6.20 2.28 32.21
N VAL A 163 7.14 1.66 31.50
CA VAL A 163 7.14 0.21 31.25
C VAL A 163 7.27 -0.62 32.54
N GLN A 164 7.93 -0.06 33.57
CA GLN A 164 8.24 -0.79 34.80
C GLN A 164 7.09 -0.73 35.81
N SER A 165 6.45 0.43 35.94
CA SER A 165 5.43 0.70 36.95
C SER A 165 4.00 0.72 36.41
N GLY A 166 3.80 0.94 35.10
CA GLY A 166 2.49 1.17 34.51
C GLY A 166 1.91 2.56 34.81
N ASN A 167 2.68 3.46 35.44
CA ASN A 167 2.25 4.80 35.74
C ASN A 167 2.13 5.65 34.47
N VAL A 168 1.08 6.46 34.40
CA VAL A 168 0.90 7.43 33.32
C VAL A 168 1.98 8.51 33.40
N LEU A 169 2.74 8.66 32.32
CA LEU A 169 3.76 9.69 32.15
C LEU A 169 3.17 10.96 31.54
N TRP A 170 2.30 10.80 30.55
CA TRP A 170 1.52 11.88 29.94
C TRP A 170 0.28 11.33 29.25
N GLU A 171 -0.70 12.21 29.05
CA GLU A 171 -1.91 11.93 28.28
C GLU A 171 -2.13 13.06 27.27
N TYR A 172 -2.64 12.71 26.10
CA TYR A 172 -3.07 13.62 25.06
C TYR A 172 -4.48 13.26 24.65
N ASP A 173 -5.42 14.18 24.85
CA ASP A 173 -6.79 14.06 24.39
C ASP A 173 -6.92 14.64 22.99
N SER A 174 -7.22 13.77 22.02
CA SER A 174 -7.41 14.18 20.64
C SER A 174 -8.85 14.62 20.34
N GLY A 175 -9.77 14.40 21.29
CA GLY A 175 -11.21 14.60 21.15
C GLY A 175 -11.90 13.60 20.24
N TRP A 176 -11.17 12.56 19.78
CA TRP A 176 -11.68 11.57 18.88
C TRP A 176 -11.07 10.19 19.10
N PRO A 177 -11.84 9.12 18.87
CA PRO A 177 -11.38 7.78 19.18
C PRO A 177 -10.34 7.31 18.16
N SER A 178 -9.40 6.50 18.65
CA SER A 178 -8.37 5.87 17.82
C SER A 178 -8.57 4.36 17.75
N SER A 179 -8.55 3.83 16.52
CA SER A 179 -8.52 2.38 16.26
C SER A 179 -7.16 1.94 15.70
N SER A 180 -6.13 2.79 15.84
CA SER A 180 -4.80 2.57 15.27
C SER A 180 -3.75 2.39 16.36
N THR A 181 -2.77 1.52 16.13
CA THR A 181 -1.60 1.40 17.00
C THR A 181 -0.65 2.58 16.73
N PRO A 182 -0.22 3.35 17.74
CA PRO A 182 0.73 4.45 17.54
C PRO A 182 2.06 3.98 16.95
N ALA A 183 2.69 4.75 16.08
CA ALA A 183 4.06 4.51 15.63
C ALA A 183 5.02 5.49 16.32
N VAL A 184 6.21 5.04 16.69
CA VAL A 184 7.18 5.82 17.48
C VAL A 184 8.52 5.87 16.76
N THR A 185 9.12 7.05 16.67
CA THR A 185 10.49 7.23 16.19
C THR A 185 11.17 8.37 16.93
N GLY A 186 12.40 8.16 17.40
CA GLY A 186 13.19 9.19 18.07
C GLY A 186 12.42 9.87 19.20
N ASP A 187 12.07 11.14 18.99
CA ASP A 187 11.35 12.00 19.93
C ASP A 187 9.86 12.20 19.58
N THR A 188 9.31 11.42 18.66
CA THR A 188 7.97 11.63 18.08
C THR A 188 7.11 10.38 18.14
N VAL A 189 5.86 10.54 18.56
CA VAL A 189 4.79 9.53 18.53
C VAL A 189 3.75 9.96 17.50
N ILE A 190 3.46 9.11 16.54
CA ILE A 190 2.44 9.31 15.52
C ILE A 190 1.20 8.51 15.92
N SER A 191 0.08 9.19 16.08
CA SER A 191 -1.23 8.59 16.35
C SER A 191 -2.21 9.02 15.26
N ALA A 192 -3.10 8.11 14.86
CA ALA A 192 -4.12 8.40 13.86
C ALA A 192 -5.52 8.14 14.41
N VAL A 193 -6.42 9.11 14.24
CA VAL A 193 -7.76 9.10 14.83
C VAL A 193 -8.85 9.07 13.76
N ARG A 194 -10.02 8.53 14.13
CA ARG A 194 -11.11 8.17 13.20
C ARG A 194 -11.65 9.29 12.29
N PRO A 195 -11.59 10.60 12.61
CA PRO A 195 -11.99 11.63 11.66
C PRO A 195 -11.02 11.83 10.49
N GLY A 196 -9.91 11.07 10.45
CA GLY A 196 -8.88 11.22 9.44
C GLY A 196 -7.79 12.20 9.81
N ILE A 197 -7.52 12.35 11.10
CA ILE A 197 -6.48 13.25 11.62
C ILE A 197 -5.28 12.40 12.03
N VAL A 198 -4.12 12.77 11.54
CA VAL A 198 -2.82 12.23 11.98
C VAL A 198 -2.17 13.28 12.86
N VAL A 199 -1.85 12.92 14.09
CA VAL A 199 -1.16 13.79 15.04
C VAL A 199 0.24 13.27 15.32
N ALA A 200 1.20 14.20 15.39
CA ALA A 200 2.51 13.93 15.94
C ALA A 200 2.63 14.57 17.32
N LEU A 201 2.99 13.75 18.29
CA LEU A 201 3.17 14.15 19.68
C LEU A 201 4.66 14.08 20.03
N ASP A 202 5.10 15.01 20.86
CA ASP A 202 6.39 14.90 21.52
C ASP A 202 6.39 13.67 22.44
N ARG A 203 7.34 12.77 22.22
CA ARG A 203 7.40 11.47 22.88
C ARG A 203 7.53 11.56 24.40
N PHE A 204 8.16 12.62 24.90
CA PHE A 204 8.47 12.77 26.33
C PHE A 204 7.39 13.53 27.08
N THR A 205 6.75 14.50 26.44
CA THR A 205 5.80 15.43 27.06
C THR A 205 4.35 15.25 26.62
N GLY A 206 4.08 14.50 25.53
CA GLY A 206 2.76 14.33 24.95
C GLY A 206 2.22 15.56 24.21
N LYS A 207 3.03 16.63 24.06
CA LYS A 207 2.58 17.86 23.40
C LYS A 207 2.47 17.69 21.90
N LEU A 208 1.41 18.24 21.31
CA LEU A 208 1.22 18.27 19.87
C LEU A 208 2.37 19.03 19.18
N LYS A 209 3.04 18.35 18.25
CA LYS A 209 4.07 18.92 17.37
C LYS A 209 3.43 19.42 16.07
N TRP A 210 2.62 18.58 15.44
CA TRP A 210 1.88 18.93 14.22
C TRP A 210 0.64 18.03 14.09
N GLU A 211 -0.32 18.49 13.28
CA GLU A 211 -1.49 17.73 12.86
C GLU A 211 -1.64 17.78 11.33
N ASN A 212 -2.16 16.71 10.74
CA ASN A 212 -2.52 16.64 9.33
C ASN A 212 -3.92 16.04 9.20
N ILE A 213 -4.76 16.67 8.37
CA ILE A 213 -6.13 16.23 8.12
C ILE A 213 -6.19 15.62 6.71
N THR A 214 -6.39 14.31 6.64
CA THR A 214 -6.59 13.57 5.39
C THR A 214 -8.03 13.70 4.89
N GLY A 215 -8.99 13.95 5.78
CA GLY A 215 -10.39 14.22 5.46
C GLY A 215 -11.30 12.98 5.33
N SER A 216 -10.80 11.78 5.65
CA SER A 216 -11.59 10.55 5.72
C SER A 216 -11.08 9.60 6.79
N PRO A 217 -11.92 8.68 7.31
CA PRO A 217 -11.51 7.86 8.43
C PRO A 217 -10.24 7.05 8.23
N ILE A 218 -9.36 7.11 9.24
CA ILE A 218 -8.14 6.31 9.29
C ILE A 218 -8.36 5.17 10.28
N LEU A 219 -8.37 3.96 9.74
CA LEU A 219 -8.42 2.71 10.51
C LEU A 219 -7.06 1.98 10.47
N SER A 220 -6.20 2.33 9.51
CA SER A 220 -4.87 1.78 9.35
C SER A 220 -3.93 2.28 10.44
N SER A 221 -3.12 1.37 10.98
CA SER A 221 -1.96 1.76 11.79
C SER A 221 -0.89 2.41 10.90
N PRO A 222 -0.28 3.54 11.31
CA PRO A 222 0.82 4.17 10.58
C PRO A 222 2.06 3.26 10.52
N VAL A 223 2.85 3.40 9.45
CA VAL A 223 4.23 2.92 9.41
C VAL A 223 5.19 4.08 9.19
N ILE A 224 6.24 4.15 10.01
CA ILE A 224 7.30 5.15 9.89
C ILE A 224 8.51 4.51 9.21
N ALA A 225 8.96 5.07 8.10
CA ALA A 225 10.20 4.68 7.43
C ALA A 225 10.80 5.84 6.62
N ASP A 226 12.13 5.93 6.60
CA ASP A 226 12.88 6.91 5.80
C ASP A 226 12.35 8.35 5.91
N GLY A 227 12.09 8.83 7.14
CA GLY A 227 11.55 10.18 7.36
C GLY A 227 10.09 10.38 6.98
N THR A 228 9.34 9.29 6.79
CA THR A 228 7.98 9.33 6.24
C THR A 228 7.03 8.51 7.09
N VAL A 229 5.84 9.06 7.32
CA VAL A 229 4.68 8.33 7.83
C VAL A 229 3.86 7.87 6.62
N TYR A 230 3.62 6.58 6.48
CA TYR A 230 2.69 6.04 5.50
C TYR A 230 1.44 5.54 6.20
N ILE A 231 0.28 5.90 5.66
CA ILE A 231 -0.99 5.55 6.28
C ILE A 231 -2.08 5.30 5.22
N GLY A 232 -2.87 4.25 5.45
CA GLY A 232 -4.07 3.96 4.68
C GLY A 232 -5.29 4.72 5.20
N SER A 233 -6.16 5.14 4.29
CA SER A 233 -7.39 5.85 4.62
C SER A 233 -8.62 5.26 3.92
N ALA A 234 -9.80 5.54 4.48
CA ALA A 234 -11.09 5.21 3.90
C ALA A 234 -11.44 6.07 2.67
N ASP A 235 -10.64 7.09 2.34
CA ASP A 235 -10.74 7.81 1.05
C ASP A 235 -10.24 7.01 -0.16
N SER A 236 -9.92 5.72 0.04
CA SER A 236 -9.33 4.85 -0.97
C SER A 236 -7.97 5.35 -1.44
N SER A 237 -7.14 5.82 -0.50
CA SER A 237 -5.77 6.25 -0.78
C SER A 237 -4.79 5.85 0.32
N VAL A 238 -3.51 5.85 -0.06
CA VAL A 238 -2.37 5.82 0.86
C VAL A 238 -1.72 7.19 0.86
N HIS A 239 -1.56 7.75 2.05
CA HIS A 239 -0.93 9.05 2.27
C HIS A 239 0.49 8.84 2.76
N ALA A 240 1.43 9.58 2.17
CA ALA A 240 2.80 9.69 2.66
C ALA A 240 3.01 11.10 3.22
N LEU A 241 3.29 11.20 4.51
CA LEU A 241 3.51 12.46 5.22
C LEU A 241 4.97 12.54 5.68
N ASP A 242 5.54 13.73 5.61
CA ASP A 242 6.84 14.02 6.22
C ASP A 242 6.73 13.92 7.76
N VAL A 243 7.55 13.09 8.39
CA VAL A 243 7.39 12.81 9.84
C VAL A 243 7.73 14.01 10.73
N ALA A 244 8.59 14.93 10.26
CA ALA A 244 9.00 16.10 11.03
C ALA A 244 7.97 17.24 10.95
N THR A 245 7.33 17.40 9.79
CA THR A 245 6.47 18.56 9.50
C THR A 245 5.00 18.23 9.34
N GLY A 246 4.64 16.95 9.17
CA GLY A 246 3.28 16.51 8.87
C GLY A 246 2.81 16.83 7.46
N LYS A 247 3.66 17.42 6.60
CA LYS A 247 3.26 17.81 5.25
C LYS A 247 3.12 16.60 4.34
N THR A 248 2.06 16.57 3.55
CA THR A 248 1.83 15.53 2.55
C THR A 248 2.91 15.57 1.48
N ARG A 249 3.64 14.46 1.34
CA ARG A 249 4.66 14.25 0.31
C ARG A 249 4.03 13.75 -0.98
N TRP A 250 3.13 12.77 -0.87
CA TRP A 250 2.34 12.25 -1.98
C TRP A 250 1.11 11.51 -1.46
N VAL A 251 0.14 11.31 -2.37
CA VAL A 251 -1.06 10.50 -2.15
C VAL A 251 -1.16 9.51 -3.31
N PHE A 252 -1.38 8.23 -2.99
CA PHE A 252 -1.53 7.18 -3.98
C PHE A 252 -2.96 6.60 -3.93
N PRO A 253 -3.75 6.69 -5.01
CA PRO A 253 -5.11 6.17 -5.02
C PRO A 253 -5.12 4.64 -5.16
N THR A 254 -5.96 3.98 -4.37
CA THR A 254 -6.31 2.55 -4.45
C THR A 254 -7.75 2.39 -4.94
N GLY A 255 -8.17 1.15 -5.26
CA GLY A 255 -9.54 0.88 -5.75
C GLY A 255 -10.60 0.88 -4.64
N SER A 256 -10.20 0.73 -3.38
CA SER A 256 -11.07 0.79 -2.20
C SER A 256 -10.28 1.20 -0.95
N TRP A 257 -10.92 1.15 0.22
CA TRP A 257 -10.36 1.56 1.51
C TRP A 257 -9.10 0.78 1.86
N VAL A 258 -8.17 1.44 2.55
CA VAL A 258 -6.98 0.81 3.11
C VAL A 258 -7.13 0.79 4.63
N VAL A 259 -7.62 -0.34 5.14
CA VAL A 259 -7.93 -0.51 6.58
C VAL A 259 -6.74 -1.05 7.35
N GLU A 260 -5.87 -1.82 6.71
CA GLU A 260 -4.73 -2.47 7.34
C GLU A 260 -3.43 -1.70 7.08
N GLY A 261 -2.53 -1.73 8.06
CA GLY A 261 -1.23 -1.05 7.99
C GLY A 261 -0.38 -1.53 6.81
N PRO A 262 0.21 -0.62 6.00
CA PRO A 262 1.08 -1.03 4.92
C PRO A 262 2.44 -1.51 5.45
N ALA A 263 3.11 -2.41 4.74
CA ALA A 263 4.45 -2.86 5.09
C ALA A 263 5.51 -2.18 4.22
N TYR A 264 6.54 -1.62 4.85
CA TYR A 264 7.67 -0.96 4.21
C TYR A 264 8.93 -1.83 4.24
N ALA A 265 9.52 -2.05 3.07
CA ALA A 265 10.78 -2.73 2.89
C ALA A 265 11.54 -2.21 1.67
N ASP A 266 12.82 -1.89 1.86
CA ASP A 266 13.79 -1.60 0.78
C ASP A 266 13.27 -0.60 -0.28
N GLY A 267 12.70 0.52 0.17
CA GLY A 267 12.17 1.57 -0.73
C GLY A 267 10.80 1.26 -1.36
N THR A 268 10.10 0.23 -0.87
CA THR A 268 8.78 -0.14 -1.37
C THR A 268 7.77 -0.31 -0.24
N LEU A 269 6.54 0.11 -0.50
CA LEU A 269 5.36 -0.11 0.33
C LEU A 269 4.52 -1.21 -0.28
N THR A 270 4.12 -2.16 0.55
CA THR A 270 3.13 -3.18 0.22
C THR A 270 1.84 -2.82 0.92
N VAL A 271 0.75 -2.68 0.16
CA VAL A 271 -0.53 -2.15 0.63
C VAL A 271 -1.63 -3.12 0.24
N ALA A 272 -2.42 -3.53 1.22
CA ALA A 272 -3.63 -4.31 1.01
C ALA A 272 -4.85 -3.38 1.01
N SER A 273 -5.66 -3.42 -0.05
CA SER A 273 -6.90 -2.68 -0.15
C SER A 273 -8.10 -3.61 -0.11
N LEU A 274 -9.25 -3.09 0.33
CA LEU A 274 -10.52 -3.82 0.36
C LEU A 274 -11.09 -4.12 -1.03
N ASP A 275 -10.44 -3.70 -2.11
CA ASP A 275 -10.78 -4.09 -3.48
C ASP A 275 -10.31 -5.51 -3.84
N SER A 276 -9.75 -6.26 -2.87
CA SER A 276 -9.08 -7.56 -3.06
C SER A 276 -7.79 -7.46 -3.87
N GLU A 277 -7.17 -6.27 -3.90
CA GLU A 277 -5.90 -6.03 -4.58
C GLU A 277 -4.78 -5.69 -3.59
N LEU A 278 -3.60 -6.21 -3.92
CA LEU A 278 -2.34 -5.86 -3.27
C LEU A 278 -1.53 -4.96 -4.20
N TYR A 279 -1.07 -3.84 -3.66
CA TYR A 279 -0.26 -2.86 -4.37
C TYR A 279 1.17 -2.86 -3.82
N ILE A 280 2.16 -2.91 -4.71
CA ILE A 280 3.55 -2.58 -4.36
C ILE A 280 3.87 -1.22 -4.95
N ILE A 281 4.24 -0.26 -4.11
CA ILE A 281 4.41 1.15 -4.46
C ILE A 281 5.83 1.58 -4.09
N GLY A 282 6.53 2.27 -5.00
CA GLY A 282 7.84 2.86 -4.70
C GLY A 282 7.72 4.09 -3.80
N ASP A 283 8.47 4.13 -2.70
CA ASP A 283 8.40 5.14 -1.66
C ASP A 283 8.71 6.58 -2.13
N ARG A 284 9.67 6.71 -3.04
CA ARG A 284 10.18 7.98 -3.58
C ARG A 284 9.52 8.40 -4.87
N THR A 285 8.82 7.49 -5.52
CA THR A 285 8.24 7.74 -6.84
C THR A 285 6.72 7.78 -6.80
N ALA A 286 6.10 7.28 -5.73
CA ALA A 286 4.66 6.99 -5.66
C ALA A 286 4.19 6.13 -6.84
N ARG A 287 5.09 5.34 -7.45
CA ARG A 287 4.77 4.49 -8.61
C ARG A 287 4.38 3.11 -8.15
N ARG A 288 3.24 2.63 -8.66
CA ARG A 288 2.87 1.23 -8.59
C ARG A 288 3.83 0.37 -9.41
N GLN A 289 4.52 -0.54 -8.74
CA GLN A 289 5.39 -1.56 -9.34
C GLN A 289 4.61 -2.83 -9.63
N LEU A 290 3.79 -3.28 -8.68
CA LEU A 290 2.95 -4.47 -8.80
C LEU A 290 1.51 -4.13 -8.43
N ILE A 291 0.57 -4.76 -9.13
CA ILE A 291 -0.81 -4.90 -8.69
C ILE A 291 -1.20 -6.37 -8.79
N TYR A 292 -1.58 -6.95 -7.66
CA TYR A 292 -1.93 -8.36 -7.56
C TYR A 292 -3.39 -8.51 -7.16
N ASP A 293 -4.14 -9.39 -7.83
CA ASP A 293 -5.57 -9.64 -7.54
C ASP A 293 -5.66 -11.00 -6.85
N THR A 294 -6.11 -11.03 -5.59
CA THR A 294 -6.30 -12.29 -4.85
C THR A 294 -7.54 -13.05 -5.32
N GLY A 295 -8.40 -12.40 -6.11
CA GLY A 295 -9.64 -12.92 -6.67
C GLY A 295 -10.87 -12.32 -5.98
N ARG A 296 -12.00 -12.31 -6.70
CA ARG A 296 -13.28 -11.77 -6.18
C ARG A 296 -13.68 -12.44 -4.87
N GLY A 297 -13.97 -11.61 -3.86
CA GLY A 297 -14.46 -12.04 -2.55
C GLY A 297 -13.37 -12.62 -1.64
N ARG A 298 -12.09 -12.51 -2.03
CA ARG A 298 -10.94 -12.90 -1.21
C ARG A 298 -10.25 -11.66 -0.67
N HIS A 299 -10.99 -10.88 0.10
CA HIS A 299 -10.44 -9.69 0.75
C HIS A 299 -9.24 -10.07 1.59
N ILE A 300 -8.23 -9.22 1.56
CA ILE A 300 -7.04 -9.38 2.39
C ILE A 300 -7.44 -8.92 3.80
N SER A 301 -7.41 -9.85 4.76
CA SER A 301 -7.97 -9.64 6.11
C SER A 301 -6.96 -9.11 7.14
N GLY A 302 -5.72 -8.85 6.72
CA GLY A 302 -4.70 -8.27 7.59
C GLY A 302 -3.56 -7.62 6.82
N GLY A 303 -2.79 -6.79 7.53
CA GLY A 303 -1.64 -6.10 6.92
C GLY A 303 -0.63 -7.09 6.31
N PRO A 304 -0.08 -6.76 5.13
CA PRO A 304 0.93 -7.61 4.48
C PRO A 304 2.18 -7.74 5.35
N ALA A 305 2.87 -8.88 5.26
CA ALA A 305 4.15 -9.11 5.91
C ALA A 305 5.24 -9.27 4.84
N VAL A 306 6.42 -8.68 5.06
CA VAL A 306 7.51 -8.71 4.08
C VAL A 306 8.76 -9.37 4.66
N GLN A 307 9.26 -10.40 3.99
CA GLN A 307 10.52 -11.05 4.34
C GLN A 307 11.38 -11.27 3.10
N GLY A 308 12.54 -10.62 3.08
CA GLY A 308 13.44 -10.61 1.92
C GLY A 308 12.75 -10.12 0.65
N ASP A 309 12.68 -11.00 -0.35
CA ASP A 309 12.06 -10.72 -1.65
C ASP A 309 10.61 -11.20 -1.75
N LYS A 310 10.02 -11.68 -0.64
CA LYS A 310 8.66 -12.21 -0.61
C LYS A 310 7.72 -11.32 0.20
N VAL A 311 6.48 -11.25 -0.26
CA VAL A 311 5.34 -10.70 0.46
C VAL A 311 4.42 -11.85 0.83
N TYR A 312 3.92 -11.83 2.07
CA TYR A 312 2.92 -12.76 2.55
C TYR A 312 1.65 -12.01 2.94
N VAL A 313 0.50 -12.52 2.49
CA VAL A 313 -0.82 -11.98 2.86
C VAL A 313 -1.80 -13.09 3.19
N GLY A 314 -2.67 -12.81 4.16
CA GLY A 314 -3.80 -13.66 4.51
C GLY A 314 -5.10 -13.12 3.90
N THR A 315 -5.95 -14.02 3.41
CA THR A 315 -7.28 -13.67 2.87
C THR A 315 -8.40 -14.23 3.76
N GLU A 316 -9.57 -13.58 3.72
CA GLU A 316 -10.74 -13.96 4.53
C GLU A 316 -11.18 -15.43 4.33
N ASP A 317 -10.95 -16.00 3.15
CA ASP A 317 -11.25 -17.42 2.87
C ASP A 317 -10.32 -18.39 3.63
N GLY A 318 -9.29 -17.87 4.30
CA GLY A 318 -8.30 -18.58 5.10
C GLY A 318 -7.07 -19.05 4.32
N SER A 319 -6.85 -18.46 3.15
CA SER A 319 -5.65 -18.70 2.34
C SER A 319 -4.50 -17.79 2.74
N ILE A 320 -3.29 -18.34 2.73
CA ILE A 320 -2.05 -17.57 2.73
C ILE A 320 -1.53 -17.53 1.31
N TRP A 321 -1.04 -16.36 0.89
CA TRP A 321 -0.39 -16.14 -0.39
C TRP A 321 1.05 -15.72 -0.15
N ALA A 322 1.98 -16.35 -0.86
CA ALA A 322 3.35 -15.86 -1.00
C ALA A 322 3.55 -15.31 -2.40
N LEU A 323 4.03 -14.07 -2.47
CA LEU A 323 4.20 -13.33 -3.70
C LEU A 323 5.63 -12.80 -3.83
N ASP A 324 6.16 -12.77 -5.05
CA ASP A 324 7.43 -12.14 -5.37
C ASP A 324 7.25 -10.62 -5.34
N ARG A 325 7.93 -9.98 -4.37
CA ARG A 325 7.90 -8.53 -4.16
C ARG A 325 8.53 -7.76 -5.32
N LYS A 326 9.48 -8.37 -6.04
CA LYS A 326 10.20 -7.75 -7.16
C LYS A 326 9.45 -7.90 -8.49
N ALA A 327 8.36 -8.69 -8.51
CA ALA A 327 7.51 -8.81 -9.68
C ALA A 327 6.93 -7.45 -10.07
N ARG A 328 6.70 -7.27 -11.37
CA ARG A 328 6.19 -6.02 -11.94
C ARG A 328 4.99 -6.29 -12.81
N THR A 329 3.96 -5.46 -12.68
CA THR A 329 2.83 -5.44 -13.61
C THR A 329 3.08 -4.40 -14.69
N TYR A 330 3.15 -4.85 -15.95
CA TYR A 330 3.25 -3.96 -17.11
C TYR A 330 1.88 -3.58 -17.66
N PRO A 331 1.76 -2.46 -18.41
CA PRO A 331 0.51 -2.09 -19.05
C PRO A 331 -0.06 -3.22 -19.90
N PHE A 332 -1.38 -3.34 -19.90
CA PHE A 332 -2.14 -4.38 -20.60
C PHE A 332 -1.99 -5.81 -20.10
N GLU A 333 -1.07 -6.12 -19.16
CA GLU A 333 -0.93 -7.49 -18.63
C GLU A 333 -2.21 -8.02 -18.02
N ARG A 334 -2.99 -7.19 -17.29
CA ARG A 334 -4.31 -7.58 -16.78
C ARG A 334 -5.33 -7.89 -17.88
N GLY A 335 -5.34 -7.07 -18.93
CA GLY A 335 -6.20 -7.33 -20.10
C GLY A 335 -5.79 -8.61 -20.83
N LEU A 336 -4.49 -8.90 -20.89
CA LEU A 336 -3.97 -10.13 -21.46
C LEU A 336 -4.31 -11.34 -20.58
N LEU A 337 -4.25 -11.20 -19.24
CA LEU A 337 -4.64 -12.26 -18.31
C LEU A 337 -6.10 -12.67 -18.51
N PHE A 338 -7.00 -11.70 -18.69
CA PHE A 338 -8.39 -11.98 -19.03
C PHE A 338 -8.53 -12.87 -20.28
N TRP A 339 -7.80 -12.56 -21.36
CA TRP A 339 -7.80 -13.39 -22.57
C TRP A 339 -7.16 -14.76 -22.34
N LYS A 340 -6.06 -14.83 -21.59
CA LYS A 340 -5.43 -16.10 -21.20
C LYS A 340 -6.40 -16.99 -20.42
N VAL A 341 -7.17 -16.43 -19.50
CA VAL A 341 -8.18 -17.19 -18.74
C VAL A 341 -9.24 -17.77 -19.69
N ASN A 342 -9.72 -17.00 -20.67
CA ASN A 342 -10.65 -17.52 -21.68
C ASN A 342 -10.03 -18.63 -22.52
N PHE A 343 -8.78 -18.47 -22.97
CA PHE A 343 -8.08 -19.53 -23.71
C PHE A 343 -7.87 -20.80 -22.88
N TYR A 344 -7.60 -20.68 -21.58
CA TYR A 344 -7.56 -21.81 -20.66
C TYR A 344 -8.92 -22.49 -20.53
N ILE A 345 -10.01 -21.73 -20.34
CA ILE A 345 -11.38 -22.26 -20.27
C ILE A 345 -11.75 -22.99 -21.56
N TRP A 346 -11.23 -22.55 -22.71
CA TRP A 346 -11.41 -23.22 -24.01
C TRP A 346 -10.45 -24.39 -24.24
N GLY A 347 -9.58 -24.73 -23.28
CA GLY A 347 -8.63 -25.84 -23.37
C GLY A 347 -7.44 -25.62 -24.32
N ILE A 348 -7.12 -24.36 -24.64
CA ILE A 348 -6.06 -24.01 -25.61
C ILE A 348 -4.70 -23.87 -24.91
N ILE A 349 -4.69 -23.40 -23.66
CA ILE A 349 -3.48 -23.20 -22.87
C ILE A 349 -3.67 -23.74 -21.45
N ASP A 350 -2.58 -23.89 -20.70
CA ASP A 350 -2.62 -24.18 -19.27
C ASP A 350 -3.14 -22.99 -18.45
N ALA A 351 -3.54 -23.27 -17.21
CA ALA A 351 -4.07 -22.27 -16.29
C ALA A 351 -3.08 -21.10 -16.13
N PRO A 352 -3.45 -19.88 -16.51
CA PRO A 352 -2.53 -18.76 -16.44
C PRO A 352 -2.34 -18.35 -14.98
N ILE A 353 -1.08 -18.33 -14.55
CA ILE A 353 -0.70 -17.86 -13.23
C ILE A 353 -0.44 -16.35 -13.31
N GLN A 354 -0.97 -15.60 -12.35
CA GLN A 354 -0.70 -14.18 -12.27
C GLN A 354 0.78 -13.96 -11.95
N LYS A 355 1.39 -12.98 -12.62
CA LYS A 355 2.81 -12.69 -12.39
C LYS A 355 3.01 -12.24 -10.94
N GLY A 356 4.03 -12.81 -10.30
CA GLY A 356 4.33 -12.58 -8.90
C GLY A 356 3.78 -13.66 -7.97
N THR A 357 2.92 -14.57 -8.42
CA THR A 357 2.54 -15.74 -7.58
C THR A 357 3.74 -16.65 -7.36
N ILE A 358 4.05 -16.95 -6.10
CA ILE A 358 4.98 -18.03 -5.73
C ILE A 358 4.17 -19.26 -5.36
N TRP A 359 3.32 -19.14 -4.35
CA TRP A 359 2.37 -20.18 -3.94
C TRP A 359 1.16 -19.57 -3.24
N THR A 360 0.09 -20.35 -3.14
CA THR A 360 -1.07 -20.06 -2.29
C THR A 360 -1.58 -21.36 -1.70
N ASN A 361 -1.95 -21.34 -0.42
CA ASN A 361 -2.52 -22.49 0.26
C ASN A 361 -3.59 -22.08 1.26
N ARG A 362 -4.65 -22.87 1.36
CA ARG A 362 -5.75 -22.65 2.30
C ARG A 362 -5.50 -23.43 3.58
N VAL A 363 -5.17 -22.71 4.65
CA VAL A 363 -4.65 -23.31 5.89
C VAL A 363 -5.63 -23.22 7.05
N VAL A 364 -6.42 -22.14 7.10
CA VAL A 364 -7.47 -21.96 8.11
C VAL A 364 -8.79 -21.65 7.43
N SER A 365 -9.85 -21.47 8.23
CA SER A 365 -11.14 -20.99 7.75
C SER A 365 -11.47 -19.67 8.43
N GLY A 366 -11.78 -18.65 7.63
CA GLY A 366 -12.20 -17.35 8.14
C GLY A 366 -11.07 -16.62 8.85
N MET A 367 -10.00 -16.26 8.15
CA MET A 367 -8.92 -15.46 8.74
C MET A 367 -9.41 -14.04 8.97
N THR A 368 -9.42 -13.59 10.23
CA THR A 368 -9.96 -12.28 10.64
C THR A 368 -8.91 -11.18 10.73
N LYS A 369 -7.65 -11.56 10.91
CA LYS A 369 -6.51 -10.69 11.15
C LYS A 369 -5.29 -11.16 10.37
N GLY A 370 -4.19 -10.40 10.44
CA GLY A 370 -2.98 -10.68 9.70
C GLY A 370 -2.28 -11.97 10.13
N ILE A 371 -1.28 -12.34 9.34
CA ILE A 371 -0.38 -13.45 9.63
C ILE A 371 0.86 -12.95 10.37
N ALA A 372 1.60 -13.86 10.99
CA ALA A 372 2.97 -13.61 11.41
C ALA A 372 3.94 -14.42 10.54
N VAL A 373 5.14 -13.88 10.31
CA VAL A 373 6.17 -14.51 9.49
C VAL A 373 7.47 -14.48 10.26
N ALA A 374 7.93 -15.66 10.69
CA ALA A 374 9.23 -15.85 11.31
C ALA A 374 10.25 -16.38 10.28
N PRO A 375 11.54 -16.47 10.59
CA PRO A 375 12.55 -16.97 9.64
C PRO A 375 12.28 -18.37 9.08
N ASP A 376 11.54 -19.20 9.80
CA ASP A 376 11.28 -20.61 9.49
C ASP A 376 9.88 -20.86 8.90
N ALA A 377 8.84 -20.16 9.35
CA ALA A 377 7.47 -20.41 8.92
C ALA A 377 6.57 -19.17 9.01
N ALA A 378 5.42 -19.25 8.33
CA ALA A 378 4.31 -18.31 8.48
C ALA A 378 3.21 -18.93 9.36
N TYR A 379 2.57 -18.10 10.19
CA TYR A 379 1.57 -18.51 11.17
C TYR A 379 0.28 -17.75 10.96
N ALA A 380 -0.84 -18.45 11.02
CA ALA A 380 -2.17 -17.88 10.87
C ALA A 380 -3.17 -18.48 11.84
N GLY A 381 -4.09 -17.64 12.32
CA GLY A 381 -5.25 -18.05 13.11
C GLY A 381 -6.55 -17.84 12.34
N GLY A 382 -7.56 -18.65 12.61
CA GLY A 382 -8.88 -18.54 11.96
C GLY A 382 -10.07 -18.60 12.91
N ARG A 383 -11.25 -18.30 12.35
CA ARG A 383 -12.56 -18.30 13.05
C ARG A 383 -12.96 -19.62 13.68
N THR A 384 -12.44 -20.74 13.19
CA THR A 384 -12.74 -22.07 13.74
C THR A 384 -11.85 -22.44 14.92
N GLY A 385 -10.98 -21.52 15.37
CA GLY A 385 -9.99 -21.78 16.42
C GLY A 385 -8.74 -22.54 15.98
N LYS A 386 -8.60 -22.78 14.68
CA LYS A 386 -7.38 -23.35 14.11
C LYS A 386 -6.27 -22.31 14.05
N VAL A 387 -5.09 -22.69 14.51
CA VAL A 387 -3.82 -22.01 14.29
C VAL A 387 -2.93 -22.95 13.48
N SER A 388 -2.43 -22.49 12.35
CA SER A 388 -1.57 -23.30 11.47
C SER A 388 -0.21 -22.62 11.27
N ALA A 389 0.84 -23.43 11.20
CA ALA A 389 2.15 -23.03 10.70
C ALA A 389 2.38 -23.60 9.30
N VAL A 390 3.02 -22.82 8.45
CA VAL A 390 3.18 -23.10 7.03
C VAL A 390 4.61 -22.80 6.59
N ASP A 391 5.19 -23.70 5.80
CA ASP A 391 6.52 -23.52 5.23
C ASP A 391 6.57 -22.33 4.27
N LEU A 392 7.62 -21.51 4.36
CA LEU A 392 7.75 -20.28 3.60
C LEU A 392 8.06 -20.49 2.10
N GLU A 393 8.59 -21.65 1.74
CA GLU A 393 9.03 -22.00 0.40
C GLU A 393 7.97 -22.78 -0.36
N SER A 394 7.43 -23.84 0.23
CA SER A 394 6.41 -24.68 -0.43
C SER A 394 4.98 -24.23 -0.17
N GLY A 395 4.73 -23.56 0.96
CA GLY A 395 3.37 -23.27 1.42
C GLY A 395 2.68 -24.48 2.04
N ASP A 396 3.40 -25.56 2.35
CA ASP A 396 2.84 -26.74 3.00
C ASP A 396 2.61 -26.51 4.50
N GLU A 397 1.52 -27.06 5.02
CA GLU A 397 1.22 -27.01 6.45
C GLU A 397 2.23 -27.86 7.24
N ILE A 398 2.91 -27.24 8.20
CA ILE A 398 3.89 -27.88 9.09
C ILE A 398 3.17 -28.51 10.27
N TRP A 399 2.32 -27.73 10.93
CA TRP A 399 1.48 -28.17 12.05
C TRP A 399 0.19 -27.37 12.11
N VAL A 400 -0.80 -27.95 12.78
CA VAL A 400 -2.08 -27.31 13.07
C VAL A 400 -2.51 -27.63 14.50
N THR A 401 -2.92 -26.59 15.22
CA THR A 401 -3.40 -26.67 16.61
C THR A 401 -4.80 -26.09 16.66
N ASN A 402 -5.72 -26.78 17.33
CA ASN A 402 -7.08 -26.30 17.53
C ASN A 402 -7.22 -25.80 18.97
N LEU A 403 -7.67 -24.55 19.12
CA LEU A 403 -7.86 -23.90 20.41
C LEU A 403 -9.31 -23.93 20.89
N ASP A 404 -10.23 -24.50 20.12
CA ASP A 404 -11.67 -24.59 20.43
C ASP A 404 -12.36 -23.22 20.68
N SER A 405 -11.71 -22.14 20.28
CA SER A 405 -12.18 -20.76 20.39
C SER A 405 -11.64 -19.96 19.21
N GLU A 406 -12.46 -19.06 18.65
CA GLU A 406 -12.08 -18.21 17.53
C GLU A 406 -10.81 -17.41 17.86
N VAL A 407 -9.84 -17.46 16.94
CA VAL A 407 -8.63 -16.64 17.03
C VAL A 407 -8.96 -15.25 16.50
N THR A 408 -8.88 -14.25 17.37
CA THR A 408 -9.30 -12.87 17.09
C THR A 408 -8.16 -11.89 16.90
N SER A 409 -6.94 -12.25 17.33
CA SER A 409 -5.74 -11.43 17.13
C SER A 409 -4.93 -11.92 15.92
N SER A 410 -4.09 -11.05 15.36
CA SER A 410 -2.99 -11.55 14.53
C SER A 410 -2.02 -12.31 15.44
N PRO A 411 -1.37 -13.38 14.95
CA PRO A 411 -0.31 -14.03 15.72
C PRO A 411 0.89 -13.08 15.93
N THR A 412 1.60 -13.30 17.02
CA THR A 412 2.91 -12.69 17.31
C THR A 412 3.91 -13.80 17.62
N VAL A 413 5.08 -13.79 16.99
CA VAL A 413 6.14 -14.76 17.24
C VAL A 413 7.26 -14.10 18.03
N ALA A 414 7.56 -14.64 19.21
CA ALA A 414 8.65 -14.17 20.06
C ALA A 414 9.54 -15.36 20.43
N GLY A 415 10.75 -15.37 19.88
CA GLY A 415 11.70 -16.45 20.10
C GLY A 415 11.08 -17.77 19.68
N LYS A 416 10.90 -18.69 20.63
CA LYS A 416 10.35 -20.03 20.38
C LYS A 416 8.83 -20.13 20.53
N THR A 417 8.13 -19.02 20.77
CA THR A 417 6.69 -19.04 21.06
C THR A 417 5.88 -18.26 20.02
N VAL A 418 4.80 -18.87 19.53
CA VAL A 418 3.76 -18.22 18.73
C VAL A 418 2.59 -17.91 19.66
N MET A 419 2.24 -16.64 19.79
CA MET A 419 1.18 -16.17 20.68
C MET A 419 -0.03 -15.71 19.88
N VAL A 420 -1.21 -16.12 20.33
CA VAL A 420 -2.50 -15.72 19.74
C VAL A 420 -3.49 -15.36 20.84
N GLY A 421 -4.31 -14.35 20.56
CA GLY A 421 -5.45 -13.95 21.38
C GLY A 421 -6.76 -14.52 20.82
N THR A 422 -7.64 -14.95 21.72
CA THR A 422 -8.89 -15.63 21.37
C THR A 422 -10.14 -14.87 21.83
N MET A 423 -11.29 -15.24 21.26
CA MET A 423 -12.60 -14.65 21.53
C MET A 423 -13.09 -14.89 22.98
N ASP A 424 -12.66 -15.99 23.62
CA ASP A 424 -12.95 -16.34 25.01
C ASP A 424 -11.99 -15.69 26.02
N GLY A 425 -11.08 -14.82 25.55
CA GLY A 425 -10.18 -14.06 26.41
C GLY A 425 -8.93 -14.83 26.85
N ARG A 426 -8.56 -15.90 26.14
CA ARG A 426 -7.26 -16.53 26.33
C ARG A 426 -6.21 -15.86 25.47
N VAL A 427 -4.99 -15.79 26.00
CA VAL A 427 -3.77 -15.67 25.22
C VAL A 427 -3.07 -17.01 25.32
N VAL A 428 -2.88 -17.66 24.19
CA VAL A 428 -2.28 -18.98 24.10
C VAL A 428 -0.89 -18.85 23.49
N GLY A 429 0.12 -19.37 24.18
CA GLY A 429 1.48 -19.53 23.67
C GLY A 429 1.71 -20.94 23.17
N LEU A 430 1.98 -21.07 21.87
CA LEU A 430 2.30 -22.33 21.20
C LEU A 430 3.81 -22.44 20.98
N ASP A 431 4.37 -23.63 21.14
CA ASP A 431 5.73 -23.91 20.69
C ASP A 431 5.82 -23.76 19.17
N ARG A 432 6.81 -23.00 18.71
CA ARG A 432 6.95 -22.59 17.32
C ARG A 432 7.18 -23.78 16.37
N VAL A 433 7.85 -24.83 16.86
CA VAL A 433 8.28 -25.98 16.04
C VAL A 433 7.21 -27.07 16.02
N SER A 434 6.64 -27.40 17.16
CA SER A 434 5.69 -28.51 17.32
C SER A 434 4.22 -28.08 17.22
N GLY A 435 3.92 -26.81 17.51
CA GLY A 435 2.54 -26.33 17.66
C GLY A 435 1.88 -26.70 18.99
N GLU A 436 2.58 -27.38 19.90
CA GLU A 436 2.03 -27.75 21.20
C GLU A 436 1.78 -26.51 22.07
N ILE A 437 0.71 -26.54 22.88
CA ILE A 437 0.41 -25.46 23.82
C ILE A 437 1.45 -25.47 24.94
N ALA A 438 2.29 -24.43 24.98
CA ALA A 438 3.31 -24.26 26.00
C ALA A 438 2.74 -23.60 27.27
N TRP A 439 1.82 -22.65 27.11
CA TRP A 439 1.18 -21.95 28.22
C TRP A 439 -0.12 -21.26 27.76
N GLU A 440 -0.96 -20.92 28.74
CA GLU A 440 -2.18 -20.13 28.54
C GLU A 440 -2.27 -19.03 29.61
N PHE A 441 -2.81 -17.88 29.24
CA PHE A 441 -3.11 -16.78 30.15
C PHE A 441 -4.54 -16.29 29.92
N GLN A 442 -5.32 -16.15 30.99
CA GLN A 442 -6.73 -15.75 30.91
C GLN A 442 -6.90 -14.27 31.27
N THR A 443 -7.47 -13.48 30.36
CA THR A 443 -7.94 -12.11 30.61
C THR A 443 -9.43 -12.09 31.00
N GLY A 444 -9.91 -10.94 31.49
CA GLY A 444 -11.32 -10.75 31.84
C GLY A 444 -12.24 -10.50 30.63
N GLY A 445 -11.67 -10.19 29.47
CA GLY A 445 -12.38 -9.91 28.22
C GLY A 445 -11.69 -10.54 27.02
N LYS A 446 -12.23 -10.28 25.81
CA LYS A 446 -11.72 -10.81 24.54
C LYS A 446 -10.35 -10.23 24.22
N VAL A 447 -9.50 -11.00 23.56
CA VAL A 447 -8.17 -10.52 23.11
C VAL A 447 -8.19 -10.32 21.59
N THR A 448 -8.52 -9.11 21.16
CA THR A 448 -8.59 -8.74 19.73
C THR A 448 -7.29 -8.14 19.21
N ALA A 449 -6.53 -7.48 20.08
CA ALA A 449 -5.23 -6.94 19.73
C ALA A 449 -4.14 -8.02 19.82
N SER A 450 -3.11 -7.88 19.00
CA SER A 450 -1.99 -8.82 19.00
C SER A 450 -1.17 -8.64 20.28
N PRO A 451 -0.82 -9.73 21.00
CA PRO A 451 0.11 -9.67 22.13
C PRO A 451 1.47 -9.12 21.68
N VAL A 452 2.13 -8.34 22.53
CA VAL A 452 3.41 -7.69 22.19
C VAL A 452 4.48 -8.06 23.20
N VAL A 453 5.64 -8.53 22.72
CA VAL A 453 6.82 -8.78 23.57
C VAL A 453 7.86 -7.72 23.30
N ALA A 454 8.21 -6.95 24.33
CA ALA A 454 9.22 -5.90 24.27
C ALA A 454 9.87 -5.73 25.64
N GLU A 455 11.16 -5.41 25.68
CA GLU A 455 11.89 -5.11 26.92
C GLU A 455 11.67 -6.19 28.02
N ASN A 456 11.73 -7.47 27.63
CA ASN A 456 11.52 -8.63 28.50
C ASN A 456 10.14 -8.68 29.20
N THR A 457 9.14 -8.04 28.61
CA THR A 457 7.77 -7.97 29.12
C THR A 457 6.78 -8.31 28.00
N LEU A 458 5.78 -9.12 28.33
CA LEU A 458 4.63 -9.42 27.49
C LEU A 458 3.49 -8.47 27.85
N PHE A 459 3.00 -7.75 26.85
CA PHE A 459 1.88 -6.83 26.95
C PHE A 459 0.65 -7.40 26.25
N ILE A 460 -0.46 -7.44 26.98
CA ILE A 460 -1.74 -7.96 26.49
C ILE A 460 -2.81 -6.91 26.77
N THR A 461 -3.49 -6.47 25.73
CA THR A 461 -4.67 -5.61 25.81
C THR A 461 -5.92 -6.44 25.61
N SER A 462 -6.94 -6.21 26.42
CA SER A 462 -8.21 -6.94 26.36
C SER A 462 -9.41 -6.00 26.39
N THR A 463 -10.55 -6.50 25.88
CA THR A 463 -11.81 -5.74 25.84
C THR A 463 -12.42 -5.50 27.23
N ASP A 464 -11.84 -6.04 28.30
CA ASP A 464 -12.17 -5.69 29.69
C ASP A 464 -11.60 -4.33 30.13
N GLY A 465 -10.94 -3.61 29.23
CA GLY A 465 -10.34 -2.30 29.49
C GLY A 465 -8.94 -2.40 30.10
N ASN A 466 -8.37 -3.61 30.25
CA ASN A 466 -7.08 -3.79 30.89
C ASN A 466 -5.93 -3.98 29.89
N LEU A 467 -4.82 -3.30 30.17
CA LEU A 467 -3.50 -3.64 29.65
C LEU A 467 -2.74 -4.38 30.76
N TYR A 468 -2.42 -5.64 30.51
CA TYR A 468 -1.64 -6.49 31.38
C TYR A 468 -0.17 -6.44 30.97
N ALA A 469 0.72 -6.10 31.90
CA ALA A 469 2.16 -6.24 31.72
C ALA A 469 2.67 -7.43 32.51
N ILE A 470 3.20 -8.41 31.81
CA ILE A 470 3.60 -9.70 32.32
C ILE A 470 5.09 -9.86 32.15
N GLN A 471 5.80 -10.08 33.24
CA GLN A 471 7.25 -10.25 33.21
C GLN A 471 7.60 -11.71 33.47
N GLY A 472 8.59 -12.21 32.72
CA GLY A 472 9.20 -13.50 33.01
C GLY A 472 10.01 -13.46 34.31
N PRO A 473 10.30 -14.63 34.89
CA PRO A 473 11.08 -14.77 36.12
C PRO A 473 12.47 -14.13 36.09
#